data_AF-G4ZXI6-F1
#
_entry.id   AF-G4ZXI6-F1
#
_cell.length_a   1.000
_cell.length_b   1.000
_cell.length_c   1.000
_cell.angle_alpha   90.00
_cell.angle_beta   90.00
_cell.angle_gamma   90.00
#
_symmetry.space_group_name_H-M   'P 1'
#
loop_
_entity.id
_entity.type
_entity.pdbx_description
1 polymer ?
#
loop_
_entity_poly.entity_id
_entity_poly.type
_entity_poly.pdbx_seq_one_letter_code
_entity_poly.pdbx_strand_id
1 'polypeptide(L)'
;MASQQALTEIAAWVDDQLELFRLAITDENWKAVADIKTYFCASHDAFIRVHQMIVRQDVIAAVKSTHSSSGRSEHHTRGGRTSNSDKRIPIPLEVRQALPKQGNQQICLRFLSAQGCRRKNGNCVIKHLCHFKPAALPENVRDFLTKNYGGLSADIQ
;
A
#
# COMPACT_ATOMS: atom_id res chain seq x y z
N MET A 1 19.89 4.28 -17.47
CA MET A 1 19.11 5.13 -18.39
C MET A 1 17.95 5.71 -17.62
N ALA A 2 17.68 7.01 -17.76
CA ALA A 2 16.51 7.64 -17.14
C ALA A 2 15.22 7.05 -17.71
N SER A 3 14.17 6.95 -16.90
CA SER A 3 12.87 6.49 -17.38
C SER A 3 12.29 7.50 -18.37
N GLN A 4 11.49 7.03 -19.34
CA GLN A 4 10.83 7.94 -20.31
C GLN A 4 10.01 9.01 -19.60
N GLN A 5 9.38 8.63 -18.48
CA GLN A 5 8.60 9.54 -17.65
C GLN A 5 9.47 10.62 -17.00
N ALA A 6 10.64 10.26 -16.46
CA ALA A 6 11.59 11.25 -15.92
C ALA A 6 12.03 12.27 -16.97
N LEU A 7 12.24 11.83 -18.22
CA LEU A 7 12.58 12.75 -19.32
C LEU A 7 11.42 13.70 -19.63
N THR A 8 10.18 13.23 -19.62
CA THR A 8 8.99 14.07 -19.82
C THR A 8 8.86 15.13 -18.72
N GLU A 9 9.06 14.77 -17.46
CA GLU A 9 8.95 15.71 -16.33
C GLU A 9 10.04 16.80 -16.39
N ILE A 10 11.26 16.43 -16.81
CA ILE A 10 12.35 17.40 -17.02
C ILE A 10 12.02 18.32 -18.20
N ALA A 11 11.51 17.79 -19.31
CA ALA A 11 11.12 18.58 -20.47
C ALA A 11 10.01 19.59 -20.13
N ALA A 12 8.96 19.15 -19.43
CA ALA A 12 7.89 20.02 -18.96
C ALA A 12 8.40 21.14 -18.05
N TRP A 13 9.33 20.83 -17.14
CA TRP A 13 9.95 21.84 -16.29
C TRP A 13 10.76 22.88 -17.10
N VAL A 14 11.52 22.45 -18.11
CA VAL A 14 12.23 23.36 -19.00
C VAL A 14 11.24 24.27 -19.73
N ASP A 15 10.14 23.70 -20.26
CA ASP A 15 9.09 24.47 -20.92
C ASP A 15 8.45 25.50 -19.97
N ASP A 16 8.19 25.15 -18.71
CA ASP A 16 7.69 26.08 -17.70
C ASP A 16 8.67 27.25 -17.46
N GLN A 17 9.98 26.99 -17.40
CA GLN A 17 10.97 28.06 -17.24
C GLN A 17 11.03 28.98 -18.46
N LEU A 18 10.93 28.41 -19.67
CA LEU A 18 10.87 29.19 -20.91
C LEU A 18 9.58 30.00 -21.02
N GLU A 19 8.47 29.50 -20.49
CA GLU A 19 7.22 30.23 -20.46
C GLU A 19 7.28 31.41 -19.49
N LEU A 20 7.87 31.23 -18.29
CA LEU A 20 8.15 32.33 -17.36
C LEU A 20 9.03 33.42 -18.02
N PHE A 21 9.96 33.01 -18.89
CA PHE A 21 10.80 33.95 -19.64
C PHE A 21 10.00 34.76 -20.65
N ARG A 22 9.11 34.11 -21.42
CA ARG A 22 8.23 34.80 -22.38
C ARG A 22 7.26 35.76 -21.68
N LEU A 23 6.71 35.35 -20.53
CA LEU A 23 5.85 36.20 -19.70
C LEU A 23 6.61 37.43 -19.19
N ALA A 24 7.82 37.25 -18.66
CA ALA A 24 8.64 38.37 -18.19
C ALA A 24 9.00 39.37 -19.30
N ILE A 25 9.19 38.91 -20.55
CA ILE A 25 9.36 39.79 -21.71
C ILE A 25 8.08 40.58 -22.00
N THR A 26 6.93 39.91 -21.98
CA THR A 26 5.62 40.55 -22.23
C THR A 26 5.32 41.63 -21.19
N ASP A 27 5.71 41.38 -19.95
CA ASP A 27 5.55 42.32 -18.83
C ASP A 27 6.65 43.39 -18.75
N GLU A 28 7.57 43.44 -19.73
CA GLU A 28 8.76 44.32 -19.77
C GLU A 28 9.63 44.24 -18.49
N ASN A 29 9.57 43.11 -17.78
CA ASN A 29 10.30 42.88 -16.54
C ASN A 29 11.71 42.34 -16.83
N TRP A 30 12.58 43.22 -17.33
CA TRP A 30 13.95 42.89 -17.72
C TRP A 30 14.82 42.31 -16.60
N LYS A 31 14.50 42.63 -15.34
CA LYS A 31 15.17 42.03 -14.18
C LYS A 31 14.85 40.53 -14.08
N ALA A 32 13.56 40.17 -14.14
CA ALA A 32 13.16 38.77 -14.12
C ALA A 32 13.73 37.99 -15.33
N VAL A 33 13.75 38.60 -16.52
CA VAL A 33 14.37 38.02 -17.73
C VAL A 33 15.84 37.65 -17.49
N ALA A 34 16.62 38.53 -16.85
CA ALA A 34 18.03 38.29 -16.56
C ALA A 34 18.24 37.19 -15.50
N ASP A 35 17.30 37.04 -14.58
CA ASP A 35 17.39 36.11 -13.44
C ASP A 35 17.00 34.67 -13.83
N ILE A 36 16.16 34.44 -14.84
CA ILE A 36 15.66 33.09 -15.19
C ILE A 36 16.79 32.09 -15.50
N LYS A 37 17.93 32.54 -16.03
CA LYS A 37 19.10 31.66 -16.24
C LYS A 37 19.56 30.98 -14.94
N THR A 38 19.38 31.61 -13.79
CA THR A 38 19.79 31.05 -12.48
C THR A 38 18.87 29.94 -12.02
N TYR A 39 17.69 29.79 -12.63
CA TYR A 39 16.70 28.79 -12.27
C TYR A 39 17.08 27.42 -12.84
N PHE A 40 17.89 27.40 -13.91
CA PHE A 40 18.51 26.21 -14.49
C PHE A 40 19.72 25.74 -13.66
N CYS A 41 19.48 25.45 -12.38
CA CYS A 41 20.51 24.99 -11.46
C CYS A 41 20.01 23.80 -10.62
N ALA A 42 20.87 22.81 -10.41
CA ALA A 42 20.51 21.61 -9.65
C ALA A 42 20.16 21.89 -8.17
N SER A 43 20.68 22.99 -7.61
CA SER A 43 20.37 23.44 -6.26
C SER A 43 19.20 24.43 -6.20
N HIS A 44 18.60 24.79 -7.34
CA HIS A 44 17.45 25.68 -7.36
C HIS A 44 16.18 24.93 -6.95
N ASP A 45 15.34 25.56 -6.12
CA ASP A 45 14.14 24.92 -5.56
C ASP A 45 13.19 24.38 -6.64
N ALA A 46 13.09 25.05 -7.79
CA ALA A 46 12.27 24.61 -8.91
C ALA A 46 12.71 23.23 -9.44
N PHE A 47 14.01 23.04 -9.64
CA PHE A 47 14.56 21.77 -10.09
C PHE A 47 14.49 20.70 -8.99
N ILE A 48 14.77 21.07 -7.74
CA ILE A 48 14.69 20.13 -6.61
C ILE A 48 13.29 19.52 -6.51
N ARG A 49 12.23 20.30 -6.71
CA ARG A 49 10.85 19.80 -6.70
C ARG A 49 10.60 18.76 -7.78
N VAL A 50 11.04 19.01 -9.01
CA VAL A 50 10.91 18.09 -10.14
C VAL A 50 11.71 16.81 -9.89
N HIS A 51 12.95 16.95 -9.42
CA HIS A 51 13.79 15.82 -9.07
C HIS A 51 13.17 14.95 -7.96
N GLN A 52 12.64 15.55 -6.89
CA GLN A 52 11.94 14.83 -5.83
C GLN A 52 10.69 14.10 -6.34
N MET A 53 9.95 14.72 -7.26
CA MET A 53 8.79 14.10 -7.89
C MET A 53 9.19 12.86 -8.69
N ILE A 54 10.23 12.95 -9.53
CA ILE A 54 10.77 11.83 -10.30
C ILE A 54 11.21 10.69 -9.37
N VAL A 55 11.99 10.99 -8.33
CA VAL A 55 12.44 9.98 -7.36
C VAL A 55 11.27 9.29 -6.67
N ARG A 56 10.23 10.03 -6.28
CA ARG A 56 9.02 9.43 -5.68
C ARG A 56 8.29 8.52 -6.66
N GLN A 57 8.17 8.92 -7.92
CA GLN A 57 7.56 8.10 -8.97
C GLN A 57 8.34 6.80 -9.19
N ASP A 58 9.68 6.88 -9.25
CA ASP A 58 10.56 5.72 -9.42
C ASP A 58 10.45 4.75 -8.23
N VAL A 59 10.41 5.26 -6.99
CA VAL A 59 10.17 4.44 -5.79
C VAL A 59 8.82 3.72 -5.87
N ILE A 60 7.75 4.43 -6.26
CA ILE A 60 6.42 3.83 -6.42
C ILE A 60 6.43 2.75 -7.52
N ALA A 61 7.11 3.00 -8.64
CA ALA A 61 7.23 2.05 -9.73
C ALA A 61 8.02 0.79 -9.31
N ALA A 62 9.10 0.95 -8.55
CA ALA A 62 9.88 -0.16 -7.99
C ALA A 62 9.07 -0.99 -6.98
N VAL A 63 8.31 -0.34 -6.09
CA VAL A 63 7.42 -1.06 -5.16
C VAL A 63 6.34 -1.82 -5.93
N LYS A 64 5.74 -1.22 -6.95
CA LYS A 64 4.77 -1.91 -7.83
C LYS A 64 5.40 -3.10 -8.56
N SER A 65 6.63 -2.98 -9.06
CA SER A 65 7.31 -4.06 -9.78
C SER A 65 7.64 -5.24 -8.86
N THR A 66 8.03 -4.99 -7.60
CA THR A 66 8.23 -6.06 -6.61
C THR A 66 6.92 -6.77 -6.25
N HIS A 67 5.79 -6.05 -6.22
CA HIS A 67 4.48 -6.66 -6.04
C HIS A 67 4.03 -7.47 -7.27
N SER A 68 4.33 -7.01 -8.49
CA SER A 68 3.98 -7.76 -9.71
C SER A 68 4.90 -8.97 -9.98
N SER A 69 6.15 -8.97 -9.51
CA SER A 69 7.02 -10.16 -9.56
C SER A 69 6.63 -11.24 -8.54
N SER A 70 5.81 -10.92 -7.55
CA SER A 70 5.26 -11.89 -6.58
C SER A 70 3.96 -12.58 -7.02
N GLY A 71 3.56 -12.42 -8.29
CA GLY A 71 2.25 -12.80 -8.80
C GLY A 71 2.20 -14.02 -9.72
N ARG A 72 2.63 -15.20 -9.26
CA ARG A 72 2.04 -16.47 -9.72
C ARG A 72 1.10 -17.01 -8.64
N SER A 73 -0.07 -16.37 -8.52
CA SER A 73 -1.36 -17.02 -8.21
C SER A 73 -2.49 -15.95 -8.20
N GLU A 74 -3.06 -15.73 -9.38
CA GLU A 74 -4.49 -15.72 -9.66
C GLU A 74 -5.48 -15.50 -8.49
N HIS A 75 -6.12 -14.31 -8.43
CA HIS A 75 -7.58 -14.20 -8.57
C HIS A 75 -8.03 -12.74 -8.65
N HIS A 76 -8.76 -12.41 -9.72
CA HIS A 76 -9.57 -11.19 -9.80
C HIS A 76 -10.58 -11.12 -8.64
N THR A 77 -10.77 -9.94 -8.06
CA THR A 77 -12.11 -9.34 -7.86
C THR A 77 -12.05 -7.85 -7.50
N ARG A 78 -12.68 -7.09 -8.40
CA ARG A 78 -13.34 -5.77 -8.30
C ARG A 78 -13.63 -5.20 -6.90
N GLY A 79 -13.48 -3.88 -6.80
CA GLY A 79 -14.37 -3.02 -5.99
C GLY A 79 -13.75 -2.45 -4.73
N GLY A 80 -12.99 -1.35 -4.88
CA GLY A 80 -12.54 -0.54 -3.76
C GLY A 80 -13.73 0.18 -3.10
N ARG A 81 -14.25 -0.38 -2.00
CA ARG A 81 -14.89 0.42 -0.96
C ARG A 81 -13.84 0.67 0.12
N THR A 82 -13.48 1.93 0.24
CA THR A 82 -12.77 2.52 1.37
C THR A 82 -13.36 2.00 2.68
N SER A 83 -12.61 1.14 3.34
CA SER A 83 -12.89 0.76 4.71
C SER A 83 -11.54 0.68 5.37
N ASN A 84 -11.19 1.78 6.05
CA ASN A 84 -10.34 1.89 7.23
C ASN A 84 -9.88 0.52 7.80
N SER A 85 -9.03 -0.19 7.07
CA SER A 85 -8.49 -1.47 7.51
C SER A 85 -7.29 -1.12 8.34
N ASP A 86 -7.61 -0.70 9.56
CA ASP A 86 -7.09 -1.30 10.78
C ASP A 86 -5.78 -2.05 10.51
N LYS A 87 -4.69 -1.41 10.93
CA LYS A 87 -3.30 -1.88 10.82
C LYS A 87 -3.28 -3.39 11.06
N ARG A 88 -3.25 -4.20 9.99
CA ARG A 88 -3.35 -5.66 10.13
C ARG A 88 -2.13 -6.12 10.91
N ILE A 89 -2.33 -6.47 12.17
CA ILE A 89 -1.26 -6.95 13.04
C ILE A 89 -0.79 -8.29 12.44
N PRO A 90 0.49 -8.42 12.09
CA PRO A 90 1.01 -9.66 11.53
C PRO A 90 0.84 -10.79 12.56
N ILE A 91 0.32 -11.92 12.11
CA ILE A 91 0.15 -13.11 12.96
C ILE A 91 1.53 -13.76 13.15
N PRO A 92 2.03 -13.87 14.39
CA PRO A 92 3.30 -14.55 14.69
C PRO A 92 3.31 -15.99 14.17
N LEU A 93 4.49 -16.49 13.80
CA LEU A 93 4.64 -17.82 13.19
C LEU A 93 4.15 -18.93 14.13
N GLU A 94 4.42 -18.77 15.42
CA GLU A 94 4.09 -19.71 16.50
C GLU A 94 2.57 -19.82 16.63
N VAL A 95 1.86 -18.69 16.56
CA VAL A 95 0.39 -18.66 16.56
C VAL A 95 -0.14 -19.34 15.30
N ARG A 96 0.43 -19.06 14.12
CA ARG A 96 0.01 -19.66 12.85
C ARG A 96 0.20 -21.18 12.81
N GLN A 97 1.27 -21.68 13.40
CA GLN A 97 1.56 -23.11 13.48
C GLN A 97 0.67 -23.83 14.50
N ALA A 98 0.32 -23.15 15.60
CA ALA A 98 -0.56 -23.68 16.64
C ALA A 98 -2.04 -23.71 16.24
N LEU A 99 -2.44 -23.02 15.16
CA LEU A 99 -3.83 -22.98 14.73
C LEU A 99 -4.33 -24.35 14.26
N PRO A 100 -5.49 -24.82 14.77
CA PRO A 100 -6.16 -26.00 14.25
C PRO A 100 -6.41 -25.92 12.74
N LYS A 101 -6.26 -27.07 12.07
CA LYS A 101 -6.48 -27.21 10.62
C LYS A 101 -7.54 -28.27 10.35
N GLN A 102 -8.34 -28.04 9.31
CA GLN A 102 -9.26 -29.03 8.77
C GLN A 102 -8.85 -29.30 7.33
N GLY A 103 -8.23 -30.47 7.09
CA GLY A 103 -7.57 -30.77 5.82
C GLY A 103 -6.47 -29.75 5.52
N ASN A 104 -6.54 -29.11 4.34
CA ASN A 104 -5.55 -28.12 3.89
C ASN A 104 -5.91 -26.67 4.28
N GLN A 105 -7.00 -26.45 5.01
CA GLN A 105 -7.45 -25.12 5.41
C GLN A 105 -7.12 -24.85 6.88
N GLN A 106 -6.64 -23.64 7.16
CA GLN A 106 -6.43 -23.16 8.53
C GLN A 106 -7.72 -22.57 9.09
N ILE A 107 -7.94 -22.65 10.40
CA ILE A 107 -9.10 -22.01 11.00
C ILE A 107 -9.03 -20.47 10.89
N CYS A 108 -10.16 -19.82 10.60
CA CYS A 108 -10.22 -18.36 10.55
C CYS A 108 -10.16 -17.74 11.95
N LEU A 109 -9.15 -16.92 12.24
CA LEU A 109 -9.03 -16.21 13.52
C LEU A 109 -10.24 -15.30 13.80
N ARG A 110 -10.79 -14.63 12.79
CA ARG A 110 -11.96 -13.77 12.98
C ARG A 110 -13.22 -14.55 13.34
N PHE A 111 -13.30 -15.81 12.90
CA PHE A 111 -14.37 -16.72 13.32
C PHE A 111 -14.19 -17.16 14.78
N LEU A 112 -12.95 -17.40 15.21
CA LEU A 112 -12.63 -17.68 16.61
C LEU A 112 -12.86 -16.48 17.53
N SER A 113 -12.86 -15.26 16.99
CA SER A 113 -12.85 -14.04 17.78
C SER A 113 -14.21 -13.36 17.93
N ALA A 114 -14.35 -12.55 18.97
CA ALA A 114 -15.50 -11.67 19.19
C ALA A 114 -15.75 -10.67 18.04
N GLN A 115 -14.71 -10.26 17.30
CA GLN A 115 -14.89 -9.39 16.11
C GLN A 115 -15.76 -10.00 15.01
N GLY A 116 -15.85 -11.34 14.96
CA GLY A 116 -16.61 -12.06 13.95
C GLY A 116 -16.01 -12.04 12.55
N CYS A 117 -16.27 -13.11 11.80
CA CYS A 117 -15.91 -13.20 10.38
C CYS A 117 -17.09 -12.81 9.50
N ARG A 118 -16.84 -12.00 8.47
CA ARG A 118 -17.82 -11.80 7.39
C ARG A 118 -17.95 -13.13 6.63
N ARG A 119 -19.13 -13.73 6.67
CA ARG A 119 -19.42 -15.04 6.05
C ARG A 119 -20.03 -14.83 4.66
N LYS A 120 -19.74 -15.74 3.72
CA LYS A 120 -20.46 -15.86 2.45
C LYS A 120 -20.92 -17.31 2.32
N ASN A 121 -22.23 -17.54 2.35
CA ASN A 121 -22.83 -18.88 2.30
C ASN A 121 -22.27 -19.83 3.38
N GLY A 122 -22.13 -19.35 4.63
CA GLY A 122 -21.54 -20.12 5.75
C GLY A 122 -20.01 -20.19 5.78
N ASN A 123 -19.35 -19.97 4.64
CA ASN A 123 -17.89 -20.08 4.51
C ASN A 123 -17.16 -18.76 4.79
N CYS A 124 -15.86 -18.88 5.07
CA CYS A 124 -14.97 -17.72 5.13
C CYS A 124 -14.85 -17.07 3.73
N VAL A 125 -14.75 -15.75 3.68
CA VAL A 125 -14.46 -15.03 2.42
C VAL A 125 -13.03 -15.34 1.92
N ILE A 126 -12.13 -15.76 2.81
CA ILE A 126 -10.75 -16.14 2.47
C ILE A 126 -10.71 -17.65 2.18
N LYS A 127 -10.38 -18.02 0.93
CA LYS A 127 -10.49 -19.39 0.40
C LYS A 127 -9.69 -20.46 1.16
N HIS A 128 -8.56 -20.11 1.77
CA HIS A 128 -7.71 -21.05 2.51
C HIS A 128 -8.04 -21.12 4.01
N LEU A 129 -9.09 -20.41 4.44
CA LEU A 129 -9.57 -20.42 5.82
C LEU A 129 -10.93 -21.11 5.92
N CYS A 130 -11.14 -21.84 7.00
CA CYS A 130 -12.39 -22.51 7.29
C CYS A 130 -12.98 -22.09 8.65
N HIS A 131 -14.26 -22.39 8.83
CA HIS A 131 -15.01 -22.16 10.06
C HIS A 131 -15.39 -23.52 10.64
N PHE A 132 -14.86 -23.85 11.81
CA PHE A 132 -15.22 -25.04 12.56
C PHE A 132 -14.92 -24.82 14.03
N LYS A 133 -15.66 -25.47 14.94
CA LYS A 133 -15.37 -25.40 16.37
C LYS A 133 -14.23 -26.37 16.70
N PRO A 134 -13.03 -25.88 17.06
CA PRO A 134 -11.94 -26.78 17.43
C PRO A 134 -12.24 -27.41 18.80
N ALA A 135 -11.79 -28.65 19.02
CA ALA A 135 -11.96 -29.33 20.30
C ALA A 135 -11.13 -28.68 21.42
N ALA A 136 -9.95 -28.17 21.08
CA ALA A 136 -9.08 -27.42 21.96
C ALA A 136 -8.38 -26.29 21.19
N LEU A 137 -8.12 -25.18 21.86
CA LEU A 137 -7.37 -24.06 21.32
C LEU A 137 -6.17 -23.75 22.22
N PRO A 138 -4.93 -23.79 21.70
CA PRO A 138 -3.74 -23.49 22.49
C PRO A 138 -3.77 -22.09 23.12
N GLU A 139 -3.18 -21.96 24.30
CA GLU A 139 -3.22 -20.73 25.12
C GLU A 139 -2.60 -19.53 24.41
N ASN A 140 -1.48 -19.72 23.70
CA ASN A 140 -0.85 -18.68 22.89
C ASN A 140 -1.78 -18.10 21.81
N VAL A 141 -2.69 -18.90 21.26
CA VAL A 141 -3.70 -18.43 20.31
C VAL A 141 -4.81 -17.65 21.03
N ARG A 142 -5.25 -18.12 22.21
CA ARG A 142 -6.25 -17.42 23.04
C ARG A 142 -5.76 -16.04 23.46
N ASP A 143 -4.51 -15.94 23.88
CA ASP A 143 -3.87 -14.68 24.28
C ASP A 143 -3.78 -13.71 23.09
N PHE A 144 -3.38 -14.22 21.93
CA PHE A 144 -3.30 -13.42 20.71
C PHE A 144 -4.68 -12.89 20.28
N LEU A 145 -5.72 -13.72 20.38
CA LEU A 145 -7.10 -13.32 20.09
C LEU A 145 -7.62 -12.28 21.09
N THR A 146 -7.29 -12.43 22.38
CA THR A 146 -7.67 -11.47 23.43
C THR A 146 -7.02 -10.11 23.18
N LYS A 147 -5.72 -10.07 22.87
CA LYS A 147 -4.97 -8.83 22.65
C LYS A 147 -5.34 -8.10 21.36
N ASN A 148 -5.65 -8.83 20.29
CA ASN A 148 -5.73 -8.24 18.94
C ASN A 148 -7.11 -8.37 18.28
N TYR A 149 -7.97 -9.27 18.77
CA TYR A 149 -9.26 -9.60 18.15
C TYR A 149 -10.45 -9.53 19.12
N GLY A 150 -10.28 -8.91 20.29
CA GLY A 150 -11.34 -8.71 21.27
C GLY A 150 -11.75 -9.97 22.04
N GLY A 151 -10.92 -11.00 22.06
CA GLY A 151 -11.18 -12.26 22.75
C GLY A 151 -11.91 -13.29 21.89
N LEU A 152 -12.28 -14.42 22.50
CA LEU A 152 -13.02 -15.50 21.83
C LEU A 152 -14.48 -15.15 21.60
N SER A 153 -15.05 -15.62 20.49
CA SER A 153 -16.50 -15.55 20.26
C SER A 153 -17.27 -16.45 21.22
N ALA A 154 -18.51 -16.09 21.53
CA ALA A 154 -19.39 -16.85 22.42
C ALA A 154 -19.60 -18.31 21.97
N ASP A 155 -19.58 -18.56 20.66
CA ASP A 155 -19.73 -19.91 20.09
C ASP A 155 -18.52 -20.83 20.38
N ILE A 156 -17.37 -20.23 20.71
CA ILE A 156 -16.06 -20.90 20.87
C ILE A 156 -15.60 -20.94 22.33
N GLN A 157 -16.13 -20.06 23.19
CA GLN A 157 -15.98 -20.16 24.64
C GLN A 157 -16.48 -21.52 25.16
#